data_AF-A0A3G5FJM9-F1
#
_entry.id   AF-A0A3G5FJM9-F1
#
_cell.length_a   1.000
_cell.length_b   1.000
_cell.length_c   1.000
_cell.angle_alpha   90.00
_cell.angle_beta   90.00
_cell.angle_gamma   90.00
#
_symmetry.space_group_name_H-M   'P 1'
#
loop_
_entity.id
_entity.type
_entity.pdbx_description
1 polymer ?
#
loop_
_entity_poly.entity_id
_entity_poly.type
_entity_poly.pdbx_seq_one_letter_code
_entity_poly.pdbx_strand_id
1 'polypeptide(L)'
;MIYDEQLFAIEDQMDDLCEVLVKSATFQNYLRQKGLMYEDKNVRVLRDDFIAKKEDFETVAAYGKYAPDYRKKQLALRKAKRTLDLHPKVAEFRLAETDLQSVLDTIGSKVASTVSEGVKVDAGTPFFENNLGKGGNCDGG
;
A
#
# COMPACT_ATOMS: atom_id res chain seq x y z
N MET A 1 -22.96 17.52 26.10
CA MET A 1 -22.40 16.40 25.31
C MET A 1 -21.87 15.43 26.34
N ILE A 2 -22.57 14.31 26.56
CA ILE A 2 -22.15 13.33 27.58
C ILE A 2 -21.03 12.53 26.91
N TYR A 3 -19.79 12.81 27.30
CA TYR A 3 -18.67 11.93 26.99
C TYR A 3 -18.81 10.73 27.94
N ASP A 4 -19.04 9.55 27.37
CA ASP A 4 -19.21 8.32 28.11
C ASP A 4 -17.83 7.82 28.57
N GLU A 5 -17.67 7.38 29.82
CA GLU A 5 -16.38 6.86 30.34
C GLU A 5 -15.83 5.70 29.48
N GLN A 6 -16.73 4.98 28.83
CA GLN A 6 -16.41 3.90 27.90
C GLN A 6 -15.68 4.39 26.64
N LEU A 7 -15.99 5.60 26.16
CA LEU A 7 -15.32 6.18 25.00
C LEU A 7 -13.85 6.50 25.32
N PHE A 8 -13.59 7.11 26.48
CA PHE A 8 -12.23 7.38 26.94
C PHE A 8 -11.43 6.09 27.14
N ALA A 9 -12.05 5.05 27.71
CA ALA A 9 -11.37 3.77 27.89
C ALA A 9 -10.96 3.11 26.54
N ILE A 10 -11.71 3.34 25.47
CA ILE A 10 -11.35 2.86 24.12
C ILE A 10 -10.23 3.72 23.52
N GLU A 11 -10.27 5.05 23.71
CA GLU A 11 -9.21 5.95 23.25
C GLU A 11 -7.87 5.62 23.93
N ASP A 12 -7.86 5.41 25.25
CA ASP A 12 -6.66 5.02 26.00
C ASP A 12 -6.07 3.69 25.46
N GLN A 13 -6.93 2.71 25.16
CA GLN A 13 -6.50 1.42 24.58
C GLN A 13 -5.96 1.58 23.14
N MET A 14 -6.50 2.52 22.36
CA MET A 14 -5.98 2.83 21.03
C MET A 14 -4.60 3.47 21.11
N ASP A 15 -4.40 4.38 22.06
CA ASP A 15 -3.12 5.05 22.28
C ASP A 15 -2.04 4.07 22.73
N ASP A 16 -2.36 3.18 23.67
CA ASP A 16 -1.46 2.10 24.09
C ASP A 16 -1.07 1.19 22.92
N LEU A 17 -2.05 0.79 22.10
CA LEU A 17 -1.82 -0.04 20.91
C LEU A 17 -0.93 0.67 19.89
N CYS A 18 -1.15 1.97 19.68
CA CYS A 18 -0.30 2.79 18.82
C CYS A 18 1.13 2.88 19.36
N GLU A 19 1.30 3.07 20.66
CA GLU A 19 2.63 3.16 21.28
C GLU A 19 3.42 1.85 21.13
N VAL A 20 2.75 0.71 21.37
CA VAL A 20 3.32 -0.62 21.16
C VAL A 20 3.68 -0.84 19.70
N LEU A 21 2.82 -0.44 18.76
CA LEU A 21 3.09 -0.56 17.33
C LEU A 21 4.31 0.28 16.92
N VAL A 22 4.43 1.51 17.41
CA VAL A 22 5.58 2.38 17.14
C VAL A 22 6.87 1.79 17.69
N LYS A 23 6.83 1.15 18.86
CA LYS A 23 7.99 0.46 19.46
C LYS A 23 8.30 -0.89 18.80
N SER A 24 7.40 -1.43 17.98
CA SER A 24 7.57 -2.74 17.35
C SER A 24 8.75 -2.78 16.37
N ALA A 25 9.39 -3.96 16.26
CA ALA A 25 10.52 -4.16 15.35
C ALA A 25 10.13 -3.95 13.88
N THR A 26 8.89 -4.25 13.50
CA THR A 26 8.37 -4.07 12.13
C THR A 26 8.28 -2.59 11.77
N PHE A 27 7.72 -1.75 12.66
CA PHE A 27 7.65 -0.31 12.45
C PHE A 27 9.03 0.35 12.44
N GLN A 28 9.92 -0.06 13.34
CA GLN A 28 11.31 0.43 13.35
C GLN A 28 12.09 0.02 12.11
N ASN A 29 11.87 -1.20 11.59
CA ASN A 29 12.44 -1.63 10.31
C ASN A 29 11.90 -0.78 9.15
N TYR A 30 10.60 -0.53 9.09
CA TYR A 30 9.99 0.35 8.10
C TYR A 30 10.62 1.76 8.12
N LEU A 31 10.76 2.37 9.29
CA LEU A 31 11.38 3.70 9.42
C LEU A 31 12.84 3.71 8.96
N ARG A 32 13.60 2.68 9.30
CA ARG A 32 15.00 2.53 8.86
C ARG A 32 15.08 2.40 7.34
N GLN A 33 14.31 1.51 6.73
CA GLN A 33 14.33 1.30 5.28
C GLN A 33 13.85 2.55 4.53
N LYS A 34 12.87 3.26 5.10
CA LYS A 34 12.44 4.57 4.61
C LYS A 34 13.62 5.53 4.59
N GLY A 35 14.33 5.70 5.71
CA GLY A 35 15.51 6.55 5.80
C GLY A 35 16.56 6.20 4.75
N LEU A 36 16.95 4.93 4.66
CA LEU A 36 17.96 4.44 3.71
C LEU A 36 17.58 4.69 2.25
N MET A 37 16.28 4.58 1.91
CA MET A 37 15.76 4.88 0.58
C MET A 37 15.85 6.39 0.28
N TYR A 38 15.47 7.26 1.23
CA TYR A 38 15.50 8.71 1.04
C TYR A 38 16.91 9.31 1.02
N GLU A 39 17.87 8.70 1.72
CA GLU A 39 19.27 9.11 1.71
C GLU A 39 19.99 8.75 0.40
N ASP A 40 19.49 7.77 -0.35
CA ASP A 40 20.12 7.33 -1.59
C ASP A 40 19.87 8.32 -2.74
N LYS A 41 20.96 8.91 -3.23
CA LYS A 41 20.94 9.82 -4.37
C LYS A 41 20.46 9.14 -5.66
N ASN A 42 20.78 7.86 -5.87
CA ASN A 42 20.35 7.12 -7.05
C ASN A 42 18.84 6.89 -7.04
N VAL A 43 18.27 6.52 -5.89
CA VAL A 43 16.82 6.36 -5.75
C VAL A 43 16.11 7.69 -5.97
N ARG A 44 16.66 8.79 -5.45
CA ARG A 44 16.12 10.14 -5.70
C ARG A 44 16.10 10.49 -7.18
N VAL A 45 17.20 10.26 -7.91
CA VAL A 45 17.26 10.51 -9.36
C VAL A 45 16.25 9.63 -10.12
N LEU A 46 16.15 8.34 -9.78
CA LEU A 46 15.19 7.43 -10.41
C LEU A 46 13.73 7.83 -10.13
N ARG A 47 13.45 8.30 -8.92
CA ARG A 47 12.13 8.78 -8.52
C ARG A 47 11.77 10.05 -9.29
N ASP A 48 12.68 11.00 -9.38
CA ASP A 48 12.45 12.27 -10.05
C ASP A 48 12.27 12.04 -11.58
N ASP A 49 13.03 11.11 -12.19
CA ASP A 49 12.82 10.66 -13.58
C ASP A 49 11.45 9.97 -13.79
N PHE A 50 11.01 9.14 -12.83
CA PHE A 50 9.68 8.53 -12.87
C PHE A 50 8.56 9.57 -12.77
N ILE A 51 8.68 10.57 -11.90
CA ILE A 51 7.70 11.65 -11.74
C ILE A 51 7.59 12.47 -13.03
N ALA A 52 8.72 12.88 -13.61
CA ALA A 52 8.73 13.63 -14.87
C ALA A 52 8.04 12.85 -16.01
N LYS A 53 8.35 11.55 -16.15
CA LYS A 53 7.70 10.68 -17.16
C LYS A 53 6.23 10.44 -16.87
N LYS A 54 5.81 10.49 -15.60
CA LYS A 54 4.41 10.36 -15.19
C LYS A 54 3.63 11.60 -15.60
N GLU A 55 4.13 12.79 -15.31
CA GLU A 55 3.54 14.06 -15.75
C GLU A 55 3.44 14.14 -17.28
N ASP A 56 4.51 13.75 -17.98
CA ASP A 56 4.52 13.64 -19.44
C ASP A 56 3.46 12.68 -19.98
N PHE A 57 3.20 11.58 -19.28
CA PHE A 57 2.17 10.63 -19.66
C PHE A 57 0.77 11.15 -19.31
N GLU A 58 0.57 11.80 -18.17
CA GLU A 58 -0.72 12.36 -17.75
C GLU A 58 -1.20 13.45 -18.70
N THR A 59 -0.31 14.31 -19.19
CA THR A 59 -0.64 15.31 -20.22
C THR A 59 -1.19 14.66 -21.49
N VAL A 60 -0.59 13.56 -21.94
CA VAL A 60 -1.02 12.85 -23.16
C VAL A 60 -2.21 11.94 -22.90
N ALA A 61 -2.34 11.41 -21.68
CA ALA A 61 -3.47 10.58 -21.26
C ALA A 61 -4.77 11.37 -21.17
N ALA A 62 -4.69 12.67 -20.82
CA ALA A 62 -5.85 13.57 -20.82
C ALA A 62 -6.54 13.68 -22.18
N TYR A 63 -5.78 13.55 -23.28
CA TYR A 63 -6.31 13.56 -24.65
C TYR A 63 -6.77 12.17 -25.15
N GLY A 64 -6.61 11.13 -24.33
CA GLY A 64 -7.05 9.77 -24.62
C GLY A 64 -6.08 8.92 -25.45
N LYS A 65 -6.48 7.67 -25.73
CA LYS A 65 -5.62 6.63 -26.33
C LYS A 65 -5.14 6.94 -27.76
N TYR A 66 -5.75 7.92 -28.42
CA TYR A 66 -5.42 8.33 -29.79
C TYR A 66 -4.44 9.50 -29.85
N ALA A 67 -4.00 10.01 -28.71
CA ALA A 67 -3.03 11.09 -28.67
C ALA A 67 -1.69 10.66 -29.29
N PRO A 68 -1.03 11.54 -30.05
CA PRO A 68 0.28 11.27 -30.61
C PRO A 68 1.27 10.94 -29.47
N ASP A 69 2.08 9.91 -29.68
CA ASP A 69 3.06 9.40 -28.71
C ASP A 69 2.52 8.77 -27.41
N TYR A 70 1.20 8.55 -27.25
CA TYR A 70 0.61 7.88 -26.08
C TYR A 70 1.32 6.56 -25.72
N ARG A 71 1.50 5.68 -26.72
CA ARG A 71 2.18 4.37 -26.52
C ARG A 71 3.66 4.53 -26.16
N LYS A 72 4.35 5.51 -26.73
CA LYS A 72 5.79 5.75 -26.44
C LYS A 72 5.96 6.25 -25.01
N LYS A 73 5.14 7.22 -24.58
CA LYS A 73 5.15 7.75 -23.20
C LYS A 73 4.72 6.70 -22.19
N GLN A 74 3.72 5.88 -22.50
CA GLN A 74 3.32 4.74 -21.67
C GLN A 74 4.48 3.74 -21.47
N LEU A 75 5.21 3.42 -22.54
CA LEU A 75 6.37 2.53 -22.46
C LEU A 75 7.50 3.15 -21.64
N ALA A 76 7.79 4.44 -21.83
CA ALA A 76 8.81 5.18 -21.07
C ALA A 76 8.48 5.20 -19.57
N LEU A 77 7.22 5.48 -19.21
CA LEU A 77 6.72 5.44 -17.83
C LEU A 77 6.89 4.05 -17.21
N ARG A 78 6.49 2.99 -17.94
CA ARG A 78 6.65 1.60 -17.46
C ARG A 78 8.11 1.20 -17.27
N LYS A 79 9.00 1.63 -18.17
CA LYS A 79 10.45 1.39 -18.04
C LYS A 79 11.03 2.10 -16.82
N ALA A 80 10.71 3.38 -16.63
CA ALA A 80 11.17 4.15 -15.47
C ALA A 80 10.64 3.54 -14.15
N LYS A 81 9.37 3.15 -14.11
CA LYS A 81 8.78 2.43 -12.97
C LYS A 81 9.55 1.14 -12.68
N ARG A 82 9.81 0.33 -13.70
CA ARG A 82 10.55 -0.92 -13.54
C ARG A 82 11.96 -0.70 -13.01
N THR A 83 12.67 0.32 -13.49
CA THR A 83 14.02 0.65 -12.98
C THR A 83 13.97 1.08 -11.51
N LEU A 84 12.97 1.86 -11.12
CA LEU A 84 12.76 2.26 -9.73
C LEU A 84 12.44 1.04 -8.84
N ASP A 85 11.50 0.19 -9.27
CA ASP A 85 11.05 -1.00 -8.53
C ASP A 85 12.16 -2.07 -8.41
N LEU A 86 13.07 -2.14 -9.39
CA LEU A 86 14.22 -3.07 -9.36
C LEU A 86 15.35 -2.62 -8.43
N HIS A 87 15.32 -1.38 -7.94
CA HIS A 87 16.39 -0.90 -7.06
C HIS A 87 16.31 -1.61 -5.70
N PRO A 88 17.41 -2.19 -5.18
CA PRO A 88 17.38 -3.02 -3.96
C PRO A 88 16.78 -2.29 -2.76
N LYS A 89 17.14 -1.01 -2.56
CA LYS A 89 16.57 -0.19 -1.47
C LYS A 89 15.08 0.08 -1.59
N VAL A 90 14.55 0.17 -2.82
CA VAL A 90 13.11 0.35 -3.04
C VAL A 90 12.40 -0.97 -2.76
N ALA A 91 12.96 -2.09 -3.19
CA ALA A 91 12.43 -3.42 -2.89
C ALA A 91 12.41 -3.72 -1.38
N GLU A 92 13.50 -3.42 -0.66
CA GLU A 92 13.59 -3.58 0.79
C GLU A 92 12.59 -2.68 1.54
N PHE A 93 12.42 -1.44 1.09
CA PHE A 93 11.40 -0.54 1.63
C PHE A 93 9.98 -1.07 1.40
N ARG A 94 9.67 -1.57 0.19
CA ARG A 94 8.36 -2.16 -0.14
C ARG A 94 8.07 -3.42 0.67
N LEU A 95 9.08 -4.23 0.93
CA LEU A 95 8.95 -5.40 1.79
C LEU A 95 8.63 -4.99 3.23
N ALA A 96 9.38 -4.04 3.80
CA ALA A 96 9.10 -3.52 5.14
C ALA A 96 7.72 -2.83 5.24
N GLU A 97 7.26 -2.17 4.17
CA GLU A 97 5.92 -1.59 4.08
C GLU A 97 4.82 -2.67 4.08
N THR A 98 5.02 -3.75 3.30
CA THR A 98 4.08 -4.88 3.25
C THR A 98 4.02 -5.61 4.59
N ASP A 99 5.15 -5.80 5.26
CA ASP A 99 5.21 -6.42 6.58
C ASP A 99 4.43 -5.59 7.61
N LEU A 100 4.60 -4.26 7.60
CA LEU A 100 3.85 -3.36 8.47
C LEU A 100 2.34 -3.40 8.16
N GLN A 101 1.98 -3.40 6.88
CA GLN A 101 0.58 -3.51 6.45
C GLN A 101 -0.06 -4.82 6.93
N SER A 102 0.65 -5.95 6.84
CA SER A 102 0.15 -7.24 7.35
C SER A 102 -0.13 -7.21 8.85
N VAL A 103 0.70 -6.53 9.64
CA VAL A 103 0.46 -6.33 11.08
C VAL A 103 -0.80 -5.49 11.30
N LEU A 104 -0.96 -4.39 10.56
CA LEU A 104 -2.15 -3.53 10.63
C LEU A 104 -3.43 -4.27 10.23
N ASP A 105 -3.39 -5.05 9.14
CA ASP A 105 -4.51 -5.87 8.67
C ASP A 105 -4.90 -6.93 9.71
N THR A 106 -3.92 -7.52 10.39
CA THR A 106 -4.15 -8.48 11.47
C THR A 106 -4.83 -7.81 12.68
N ILE A 107 -4.39 -6.62 13.06
CA ILE A 107 -5.00 -5.84 14.15
C ILE A 107 -6.44 -5.47 13.77
N GLY A 108 -6.65 -4.90 12.58
CA GLY A 108 -7.97 -4.52 12.08
C GLY A 108 -8.94 -5.70 12.02
N SER A 109 -8.47 -6.85 11.53
CA SER A 109 -9.26 -8.08 11.47
C SER A 109 -9.64 -8.60 12.86
N LYS A 110 -8.71 -8.55 13.83
CA LYS A 110 -8.99 -8.94 15.23
C LYS A 110 -10.03 -8.01 15.86
N VAL A 111 -9.85 -6.69 15.75
CA VAL A 111 -10.81 -5.71 16.30
C VAL A 111 -12.19 -5.89 15.67
N ALA A 112 -12.27 -6.05 14.35
CA ALA A 112 -13.54 -6.28 13.66
C ALA A 112 -14.23 -7.56 14.14
N SER A 113 -13.48 -8.66 14.28
CA SER A 113 -14.02 -9.94 14.76
C SER A 113 -14.54 -9.87 16.20
N THR A 114 -13.92 -9.05 17.06
CA THR A 114 -14.38 -8.87 18.45
C THR A 114 -15.65 -8.04 18.57
N VAL A 115 -15.93 -7.16 17.60
CA VAL A 115 -17.13 -6.31 17.58
C VAL A 115 -18.27 -6.98 16.80
N SER A 116 -17.99 -7.87 15.84
CA SER A 116 -19.00 -8.64 15.11
C SER A 116 -18.43 -9.87 14.40
N GLU A 117 -18.99 -11.06 14.65
CA GLU A 117 -18.71 -12.28 13.87
C GLU A 117 -19.15 -12.16 12.39
N GLY A 118 -19.92 -11.12 12.03
CA GLY A 118 -20.51 -10.93 10.70
C GLY A 118 -19.93 -9.80 9.86
N VAL A 119 -18.94 -9.05 10.34
CA VAL A 119 -18.33 -7.94 9.57
C VAL A 119 -17.23 -8.52 8.67
N LYS A 120 -17.55 -8.68 7.38
CA LYS A 120 -16.56 -8.93 6.33
C LYS A 120 -15.64 -7.72 6.22
N VAL A 121 -14.40 -7.88 6.69
CA VAL A 121 -13.33 -6.92 6.44
C VAL A 121 -12.75 -7.27 5.07
N ASP A 122 -12.91 -6.37 4.10
CA ASP A 122 -12.11 -6.40 2.86
C ASP A 122 -10.67 -6.04 3.25
N ALA A 123 -9.95 -7.01 3.81
CA ALA A 123 -8.52 -6.90 4.02
C ALA A 123 -7.89 -6.74 2.64
N GLY A 124 -7.32 -5.55 2.37
CA GLY A 124 -6.85 -5.11 1.04
C GLY A 124 -5.69 -5.91 0.45
N THR A 125 -5.44 -7.13 0.93
CA THR A 125 -4.52 -8.09 0.35
C THR A 125 -5.30 -9.19 -0.38
N PRO A 126 -5.18 -9.31 -1.72
CA PRO A 126 -5.88 -10.32 -2.54
C PRO A 126 -5.46 -11.77 -2.23
N PHE A 127 -4.63 -11.99 -1.22
CA PHE A 127 -4.16 -13.32 -0.81
C PHE A 127 -5.15 -14.03 0.14
N PHE A 128 -6.07 -13.31 0.78
CA PHE A 128 -7.06 -13.88 1.69
C PHE A 128 -8.42 -14.19 1.05
N GLU A 129 -8.63 -13.90 -0.25
CA GLU A 129 -9.90 -14.16 -0.95
C GLU A 129 -10.11 -15.62 -1.39
N ASN A 130 -9.23 -16.55 -1.05
CA ASN A 130 -9.33 -17.93 -1.55
C ASN A 130 -10.26 -18.85 -0.74
N ASN A 131 -11.39 -18.35 -0.22
CA ASN A 131 -12.39 -19.27 0.35
C ASN A 131 -13.85 -18.75 0.40
N LEU A 132 -14.32 -18.04 -0.61
CA LEU A 132 -15.77 -17.88 -0.82
C LEU A 132 -16.17 -17.89 -2.31
N GLY A 133 -16.49 -19.08 -2.81
CA GLY A 133 -17.70 -19.31 -3.61
C GLY A 133 -17.74 -18.86 -5.08
N LYS A 134 -18.19 -19.80 -5.92
CA LYS A 134 -18.70 -19.65 -7.30
C LYS A 134 -17.65 -19.61 -8.41
N GLY A 135 -17.11 -20.80 -8.73
CA GLY A 135 -16.76 -21.14 -10.10
C GLY A 135 -18.02 -21.10 -10.96
N GLY A 136 -18.24 -19.96 -11.63
CA GLY A 136 -19.34 -19.71 -12.53
C GLY A 136 -19.09 -20.33 -13.90
N ASN A 137 -20.16 -20.95 -14.38
CA ASN A 137 -20.39 -21.68 -15.62
C ASN A 137 -19.57 -21.27 -16.86
N CYS A 138 -19.04 -22.29 -17.52
CA CYS A 138 -18.78 -22.34 -18.95
C CYS A 138 -20.10 -22.24 -19.73
N ASP A 139 -20.26 -21.23 -20.57
CA ASP A 139 -21.22 -21.25 -21.67
C ASP A 139 -20.48 -20.91 -22.97
N GLY A 140 -20.32 -21.95 -23.79
CA GLY A 140 -20.00 -21.82 -25.20
C GLY A 140 -21.30 -21.59 -25.96
N GLY A 141 -21.32 -20.50 -26.71
CA GLY A 141 -22.32 -20.13 -27.72
C GLY A 141 -21.69 -19.12 -28.65
#